data_AF-E3ZUJ7-F1
#
_entry.id   AF-E3ZUJ7-F1
#
_cell.length_a   1.000
_cell.length_b   1.000
_cell.length_c   1.000
_cell.angle_alpha   90.00
_cell.angle_beta   90.00
_cell.angle_gamma   90.00
#
_symmetry.space_group_name_H-M   'P 1'
#
loop_
_entity.id
_entity.type
_entity.pdbx_description
1 polymer ?
#
loop_
_entity_poly.entity_id
_entity_poly.type
_entity_poly.pdbx_seq_one_letter_code
_entity_poly.pdbx_strand_id
1 'polypeptide(L)'
;ESVESKLGISFEDKPTLQLFDSKNGLVIYAKVEQSERDQHHFLRTNTNRILPIDELTERYHVLNVLENKGQLVEEYKKVEDIVEVTKIDEGKYAVTIEGGESSQRTFFKKSETERFIDKSGIAQSLNTDKFLSQTKHKDVPRLEQLNASHLNARLAKVLKQPNLQAESKHGIAIGWELVKNPQIQSKTGFEKHLNGLNPHLSSTKELKSTFLQLDRGTREKEPERER
;
A
#
# COMPACT_ATOMS: atom_id res chain seq x y z
N GLU A 1 22.57 9.37 14.60
CA GLU A 1 22.59 7.93 14.24
C GLU A 1 22.21 7.82 12.76
N SER A 2 23.01 7.12 11.95
CA SER A 2 22.77 7.01 10.50
C SER A 2 21.58 6.09 10.19
N VAL A 3 20.98 6.26 9.01
CA VAL A 3 19.85 5.43 8.55
C VAL A 3 20.25 3.94 8.47
N GLU A 4 21.46 3.65 8.00
CA GLU A 4 22.04 2.31 7.96
C GLU A 4 22.07 1.65 9.34
N SER A 5 22.55 2.36 10.37
CA SER A 5 22.59 1.84 11.74
C SER A 5 21.19 1.58 12.30
N LYS A 6 20.25 2.51 12.07
CA LYS A 6 18.85 2.35 12.54
C LYS A 6 18.14 1.15 11.91
N LEU A 7 18.47 0.84 10.65
CA LEU A 7 17.85 -0.25 9.90
C LEU A 7 18.64 -1.56 9.99
N GLY A 8 19.87 -1.53 10.51
CA GLY A 8 20.76 -2.70 10.53
C GLY A 8 21.16 -3.17 9.13
N ILE A 9 21.33 -2.25 8.18
CA ILE A 9 21.68 -2.54 6.78
C ILE A 9 22.92 -1.76 6.33
N SER A 10 23.55 -2.18 5.24
CA SER A 10 24.54 -1.39 4.50
C SER A 10 23.99 -1.02 3.13
N PHE A 11 24.23 0.21 2.69
CA PHE A 11 23.87 0.66 1.35
C PHE A 11 24.69 0.01 0.24
N GLU A 12 25.89 -0.49 0.55
CA GLU A 12 26.72 -1.29 -0.36
C GLU A 12 26.02 -2.60 -0.78
N ASP A 13 25.15 -3.14 0.08
CA ASP A 13 24.35 -4.33 -0.21
C ASP A 13 23.18 -4.05 -1.17
N LYS A 14 23.00 -2.79 -1.59
CA LYS A 14 21.96 -2.30 -2.50
C LYS A 14 20.54 -2.75 -2.09
N PRO A 15 20.12 -2.52 -0.83
CA PRO A 15 18.83 -2.95 -0.33
C PRO A 15 17.67 -2.30 -1.10
N THR A 16 16.55 -3.00 -1.19
CA THR A 16 15.28 -2.46 -1.66
C THR A 16 14.42 -2.10 -0.45
N LEU A 17 14.05 -0.83 -0.34
CA LEU A 17 13.29 -0.27 0.77
C LEU A 17 11.84 0.02 0.35
N GLN A 18 10.89 -0.22 1.24
CA GLN A 18 9.52 0.28 1.12
C GLN A 18 9.40 1.58 1.92
N LEU A 19 8.98 2.65 1.24
CA LEU A 19 8.99 4.01 1.77
C LEU A 19 7.58 4.56 1.87
N PHE A 20 7.31 5.29 2.96
CA PHE A 20 6.04 5.95 3.23
C PHE A 20 6.22 7.46 3.43
N ASP A 21 5.53 8.26 2.62
CA ASP A 21 5.40 9.70 2.79
C ASP A 21 4.14 9.99 3.62
N SER A 22 4.33 10.29 4.91
CA SER A 22 3.25 10.53 5.88
C SER A 22 2.42 11.78 5.57
N LYS A 23 2.99 12.73 4.82
CA LYS A 23 2.30 13.95 4.38
C LYS A 23 1.33 13.67 3.25
N ASN A 24 1.73 12.86 2.27
CA ASN A 24 0.95 12.63 1.05
C ASN A 24 0.20 11.29 1.02
N GLY A 25 0.54 10.35 1.91
CA GLY A 25 -0.02 9.00 1.92
C GLY A 25 0.51 8.16 0.76
N LEU A 26 1.68 8.55 0.24
CA LEU A 26 2.33 7.88 -0.88
C LEU A 26 3.19 6.75 -0.33
N VAL A 27 2.96 5.55 -0.83
CA VAL A 27 3.82 4.39 -0.61
C VAL A 27 4.51 4.05 -1.92
N ILE A 28 5.83 3.87 -1.87
CA ILE A 28 6.66 3.44 -3.00
C ILE A 28 7.66 2.40 -2.51
N TYR A 29 8.33 1.72 -3.43
CA TYR A 29 9.58 1.04 -3.12
C TYR A 29 10.72 1.67 -3.92
N ALA A 30 11.92 1.65 -3.34
CA ALA A 30 13.11 2.18 -3.97
C ALA A 30 14.32 1.30 -3.67
N LYS A 31 15.14 1.06 -4.69
CA LYS A 31 16.41 0.34 -4.55
C LYS A 31 17.54 1.33 -4.31
N VAL A 32 18.39 1.02 -3.34
CA VAL A 32 19.65 1.76 -3.16
C VAL A 32 20.59 1.40 -4.29
N GLU A 33 21.10 2.43 -4.95
CA GLU A 33 22.10 2.36 -6.01
C GLU A 33 23.23 3.33 -5.69
N GLN A 34 24.36 3.15 -6.37
CA GLN A 34 25.54 4.01 -6.23
C GLN A 34 25.88 4.62 -7.58
N SER A 35 26.16 5.92 -7.60
CA SER A 35 26.63 6.62 -8.79
C SER A 35 28.06 6.19 -9.10
N GLU A 36 28.32 5.65 -10.29
CA GLU A 36 29.68 5.30 -10.72
C GLU A 36 30.60 6.52 -10.79
N ARG A 37 30.04 7.70 -11.05
CA ARG A 37 30.78 8.95 -11.24
C ARG A 37 31.27 9.54 -9.92
N ASP A 38 30.39 9.60 -8.94
CA ASP A 38 30.63 10.38 -7.71
C ASP A 38 30.64 9.49 -6.45
N GLN A 39 30.43 8.17 -6.61
CA GLN A 39 30.43 7.15 -5.54
C GLN A 39 29.39 7.38 -4.43
N HIS A 40 28.46 8.33 -4.61
CA HIS A 40 27.36 8.57 -3.69
C HIS A 40 26.19 7.61 -3.92
N HIS A 41 25.57 7.20 -2.83
CA HIS A 41 24.34 6.42 -2.84
C HIS A 41 23.12 7.29 -3.13
N PHE A 42 22.15 6.71 -3.84
CA PHE A 42 20.84 7.30 -4.12
C PHE A 42 19.78 6.20 -4.18
N LEU A 43 18.51 6.62 -4.18
CA LEU A 43 17.36 5.74 -4.27
C LEU A 43 16.77 5.79 -5.67
N ARG A 44 16.68 4.65 -6.36
CA ARG A 44 15.89 4.51 -7.59
C ARG A 44 14.52 3.93 -7.25
N THR A 45 13.49 4.75 -7.40
CA THR A 45 12.11 4.37 -7.11
C THR A 45 11.50 3.46 -8.19
N ASN A 46 10.38 2.81 -7.86
CA ASN A 46 9.59 2.01 -8.78
C ASN A 46 8.90 2.78 -9.92
N THR A 47 8.97 4.12 -9.89
CA THR A 47 8.58 5.01 -11.00
C THR A 47 9.80 5.58 -11.72
N ASN A 48 10.99 5.01 -11.50
CA ASN A 48 12.27 5.42 -12.06
C ASN A 48 12.72 6.86 -11.71
N ARG A 49 12.15 7.44 -10.65
CA ARG A 49 12.63 8.69 -10.06
C ARG A 49 13.84 8.41 -9.17
N ILE A 50 14.86 9.26 -9.26
CA ILE A 50 16.02 9.28 -8.38
C ILE A 50 15.72 10.19 -7.19
N LEU A 51 15.99 9.71 -5.98
CA LEU A 51 15.90 10.50 -4.74
C LEU A 51 17.26 10.46 -4.02
N PRO A 52 17.72 11.58 -3.42
CA PRO A 52 18.87 11.55 -2.53
C PRO A 52 18.57 10.71 -1.28
N ILE A 53 19.60 10.17 -0.65
CA ILE A 53 19.46 9.35 0.57
C ILE A 53 18.90 10.14 1.75
N ASP A 54 19.18 11.45 1.83
CA ASP A 54 18.71 12.32 2.91
C ASP A 54 17.17 12.37 3.01
N GLU A 55 16.45 12.09 1.91
CA GLU A 55 15.00 11.98 1.88
C GLU A 55 14.45 10.86 2.80
N LEU A 56 15.27 9.86 3.17
CA LEU A 56 14.94 8.84 4.18
C LEU A 56 14.83 9.38 5.60
N THR A 57 15.26 10.61 5.82
CA THR A 57 15.15 11.31 7.11
C THR A 57 14.27 12.55 7.03
N GLU A 58 14.20 13.19 5.86
CA GLU A 58 13.44 14.44 5.69
C GLU A 58 11.97 14.24 5.33
N ARG A 59 11.64 13.18 4.56
CA ARG A 59 10.31 13.03 3.96
C ARG A 59 9.73 11.64 4.08
N TYR A 60 10.54 10.62 3.87
CA TYR A 60 10.09 9.25 3.78
C TYR A 60 10.46 8.49 5.05
N HIS A 61 9.52 7.71 5.54
CA HIS A 61 9.76 6.71 6.58
C HIS A 61 9.95 5.35 5.92
N VAL A 62 10.98 4.62 6.34
CA VAL A 62 11.21 3.25 5.89
C VAL A 62 10.25 2.32 6.62
N LEU A 63 9.28 1.76 5.92
CA LEU A 63 8.34 0.77 6.47
C LEU A 63 9.00 -0.58 6.61
N ASN A 64 9.63 -1.05 5.53
CA ASN A 64 10.19 -2.39 5.42
C ASN A 64 11.47 -2.36 4.58
N VAL A 65 12.43 -3.20 4.94
CA VAL A 65 13.54 -3.58 4.06
C VAL A 65 13.04 -4.79 3.25
N LEU A 66 12.52 -4.55 2.05
CA LEU A 66 11.88 -5.59 1.22
C LEU A 66 12.88 -6.65 0.77
N GLU A 67 14.10 -6.24 0.45
CA GLU A 67 15.20 -7.11 0.07
C GLU A 67 16.53 -6.54 0.57
N ASN A 68 17.38 -7.38 1.14
CA ASN A 68 18.76 -7.04 1.47
C ASN A 68 19.64 -8.28 1.37
N LYS A 69 20.84 -8.19 0.77
CA LYS A 69 21.74 -9.33 0.56
C LYS A 69 21.06 -10.55 -0.10
N GLY A 70 20.11 -10.29 -1.00
CA GLY A 70 19.31 -11.33 -1.68
C GLY A 70 18.31 -12.06 -0.77
N GLN A 71 18.11 -11.62 0.47
CA GLN A 71 17.08 -12.11 1.38
C GLN A 71 15.87 -11.19 1.32
N LEU A 72 14.67 -11.76 1.23
CA LEU A 72 13.44 -11.00 1.33
C LEU A 72 13.00 -10.81 2.77
N VAL A 73 12.20 -9.77 3.00
CA VAL A 73 11.50 -9.55 4.25
C VAL A 73 10.68 -10.78 4.68
N GLU A 74 10.68 -11.09 5.96
CA GLU A 74 9.89 -12.22 6.50
C GLU A 74 8.42 -11.84 6.70
N GLU A 75 8.18 -10.67 7.29
CA GLU A 75 6.87 -10.09 7.59
C GLU A 75 6.82 -8.59 7.27
N TYR A 76 5.67 -8.13 6.76
CA TYR A 76 5.47 -6.72 6.45
C TYR A 76 4.96 -5.95 7.68
N LYS A 77 5.72 -4.96 8.12
CA LYS A 77 5.19 -3.87 8.95
C LYS A 77 4.13 -3.12 8.14
N LYS A 78 2.94 -2.95 8.69
CA LYS A 78 1.83 -2.26 8.00
C LYS A 78 1.87 -0.77 8.31
N VAL A 79 1.46 0.06 7.37
CA VAL A 79 1.30 1.50 7.62
C VAL A 79 0.41 1.72 8.84
N GLU A 80 -0.68 0.97 8.94
CA GLU A 80 -1.68 1.02 10.00
C GLU A 80 -1.14 0.67 11.39
N ASP A 81 0.00 -0.03 11.47
CA ASP A 81 0.61 -0.40 12.74
C ASP A 81 1.53 0.70 13.30
N ILE A 82 2.02 1.59 12.43
CA ILE A 82 3.01 2.62 12.80
C ILE A 82 2.44 4.04 12.72
N VAL A 83 1.19 4.20 12.29
CA VAL A 83 0.52 5.49 12.19
C VAL A 83 -0.73 5.52 13.05
N GLU A 84 -0.98 6.68 13.65
CA GLU A 84 -2.17 6.92 14.46
C GLU A 84 -2.86 8.21 14.07
N VAL A 85 -4.14 8.33 14.43
CA VAL A 85 -4.93 9.55 14.22
C VAL A 85 -4.87 10.40 15.47
N THR A 86 -4.21 11.54 15.38
CA THR A 86 -4.02 12.47 16.50
C THR A 86 -4.86 13.72 16.30
N LYS A 87 -5.60 14.12 17.33
CA LYS A 87 -6.30 15.41 17.36
C LYS A 87 -5.30 16.49 17.78
N ILE A 88 -5.05 17.45 16.90
CA ILE A 88 -4.11 18.56 17.16
C ILE A 88 -4.84 19.75 17.79
N ASP A 89 -6.07 20.01 17.34
CA ASP A 89 -6.87 21.16 17.75
C ASP A 89 -8.36 20.80 17.63
N GLU A 90 -9.24 21.67 18.11
CA GLU A 90 -10.67 21.51 17.92
C GLU A 90 -11.01 21.43 16.43
N GLY A 91 -11.62 20.31 16.03
CA GLY A 91 -11.93 20.03 14.63
C GLY A 91 -10.72 19.84 13.71
N LYS A 92 -9.49 19.64 14.22
CA LYS A 92 -8.31 19.34 13.39
C LYS A 92 -7.60 18.06 13.83
N TYR A 93 -7.36 17.20 12.87
CA TYR A 93 -6.72 15.89 13.04
C TYR A 93 -5.53 15.76 12.11
N ALA A 94 -4.52 14.96 12.47
CA ALA A 94 -3.40 14.60 11.60
C ALA A 94 -3.01 13.14 11.81
N VAL A 95 -2.11 12.67 10.95
CA VAL A 95 -1.48 11.35 11.09
C VAL A 95 -0.16 11.54 11.83
N THR A 96 0.03 10.92 12.98
CA THR A 96 1.35 10.86 13.66
C THR A 96 1.96 9.49 13.44
N ILE A 97 3.28 9.41 13.35
CA ILE A 97 4.01 8.15 13.33
C ILE A 97 4.40 7.79 14.77
N GLU A 98 4.33 6.51 15.11
CA GLU A 98 4.69 5.99 16.43
C GLU A 98 6.09 6.49 16.85
N GLY A 99 6.17 7.16 18.00
CA GLY A 99 7.40 7.74 18.53
C GLY A 99 7.93 8.98 17.78
N GLY A 100 7.14 9.60 16.91
CA GLY A 100 7.61 10.63 15.98
C GLY A 100 6.72 11.86 15.80
N GLU A 101 7.05 12.60 14.74
CA GLU A 101 6.41 13.87 14.36
C GLU A 101 5.04 13.65 13.70
N SER A 102 4.13 14.61 13.91
CA SER A 102 2.86 14.68 13.18
C SER A 102 3.11 15.01 11.71
N SER A 103 2.36 14.37 10.82
CA SER A 103 2.34 14.75 9.41
C SER A 103 1.93 16.22 9.28
N GLN A 104 2.55 16.92 8.33
CA GLN A 104 2.21 18.32 8.05
C GLN A 104 0.77 18.47 7.51
N ARG A 105 0.11 17.35 7.15
CA ARG A 105 -1.23 17.37 6.59
C ARG A 105 -2.28 17.23 7.68
N THR A 106 -3.12 18.24 7.79
CA THR A 106 -4.26 18.26 8.72
C THR A 106 -5.58 17.98 8.00
N PHE A 107 -6.54 17.42 8.72
CA PHE A 107 -7.89 17.09 8.29
C PHE A 107 -8.92 17.70 9.23
N PHE A 108 -10.11 18.00 8.73
CA PHE A 108 -11.18 18.59 9.55
C PHE A 108 -12.03 17.53 10.27
N LYS A 109 -11.90 16.26 9.87
CA LYS A 109 -12.65 15.14 10.44
C LYS A 109 -11.71 13.96 10.73
N LYS A 110 -11.96 13.28 11.84
CA LYS A 110 -11.27 12.04 12.19
C LYS A 110 -11.37 11.01 11.06
N SER A 111 -12.56 10.85 10.49
CA SER A 111 -12.84 9.91 9.40
C SER A 111 -12.11 10.22 8.09
N GLU A 112 -11.72 11.49 7.85
CA GLU A 112 -10.86 11.84 6.72
C GLU A 112 -9.43 11.36 6.92
N THR A 113 -8.96 11.41 8.16
CA THR A 113 -7.63 10.92 8.53
C THR A 113 -7.59 9.40 8.47
N GLU A 114 -8.63 8.72 8.98
CA GLU A 114 -8.76 7.26 8.89
C GLU A 114 -8.80 6.79 7.42
N ARG A 115 -9.55 7.49 6.55
CA ARG A 115 -9.54 7.23 5.10
C ARG A 115 -8.15 7.36 4.48
N PHE A 116 -7.38 8.36 4.90
CA PHE A 116 -6.04 8.58 4.40
C PHE A 116 -5.12 7.41 4.77
N ILE A 117 -5.25 6.89 6.00
CA ILE A 117 -4.53 5.69 6.45
C ILE A 117 -4.95 4.47 5.65
N ASP A 118 -6.26 4.24 5.47
CA ASP A 118 -6.79 3.11 4.70
C ASP A 118 -6.29 3.12 3.24
N LYS A 119 -6.29 4.30 2.60
CA LYS A 119 -5.72 4.49 1.27
C LYS A 119 -4.24 4.14 1.23
N SER A 120 -3.48 4.60 2.22
CA SER A 120 -2.04 4.36 2.32
C SER A 120 -1.74 2.86 2.50
N GLY A 121 -2.54 2.16 3.31
CA GLY A 121 -2.49 0.71 3.46
C GLY A 121 -2.75 -0.03 2.14
N ILE A 122 -3.80 0.34 1.40
CA ILE A 122 -4.05 -0.24 0.06
C ILE A 122 -2.84 0.02 -0.86
N ALA A 123 -2.34 1.26 -0.90
CA ALA A 123 -1.19 1.62 -1.72
C ALA A 123 0.07 0.81 -1.33
N GLN A 124 0.27 0.52 -0.05
CA GLN A 124 1.34 -0.35 0.42
C GLN A 124 1.23 -1.75 -0.18
N SER A 125 0.06 -2.38 -0.10
CA SER A 125 -0.15 -3.72 -0.67
C SER A 125 0.10 -3.75 -2.18
N LEU A 126 -0.40 -2.75 -2.91
CA LEU A 126 -0.24 -2.69 -4.36
C LEU A 126 1.22 -2.49 -4.80
N ASN A 127 1.99 -1.68 -4.07
CA ASN A 127 3.40 -1.50 -4.34
C ASN A 127 4.23 -2.72 -3.94
N THR A 128 3.82 -3.44 -2.90
CA THR A 128 4.42 -4.73 -2.50
C THR A 128 4.23 -5.76 -3.59
N ASP A 129 3.01 -5.88 -4.13
CA ASP A 129 2.69 -6.78 -5.24
C ASP A 129 3.52 -6.46 -6.50
N LYS A 130 3.64 -5.18 -6.84
CA LYS A 130 4.49 -4.72 -7.95
C LYS A 130 5.97 -5.07 -7.74
N PHE A 131 6.47 -5.01 -6.51
CA PHE A 131 7.84 -5.45 -6.19
C PHE A 131 8.00 -6.96 -6.34
N LEU A 132 7.09 -7.75 -5.78
CA LEU A 132 7.13 -9.22 -5.83
C LEU A 132 7.05 -9.75 -7.27
N SER A 133 6.21 -9.16 -8.12
CA SER A 133 6.10 -9.57 -9.53
C SER A 133 7.37 -9.33 -10.37
N GLN A 134 8.31 -8.53 -9.86
CA GLN A 134 9.62 -8.28 -10.49
C GLN A 134 10.74 -9.13 -9.86
N THR A 135 10.46 -9.84 -8.78
CA THR A 135 11.44 -10.55 -7.96
C THR A 135 11.40 -12.05 -8.26
N LYS A 136 12.56 -12.69 -8.40
CA LYS A 136 12.68 -14.13 -8.72
C LYS A 136 13.07 -15.01 -7.51
N HIS A 137 12.80 -14.53 -6.30
CA HIS A 137 13.19 -15.20 -5.07
C HIS A 137 12.24 -16.35 -4.72
N LYS A 138 12.75 -17.41 -4.08
CA LYS A 138 11.98 -18.61 -3.71
C LYS A 138 10.81 -18.35 -2.76
N ASP A 139 10.92 -17.31 -1.93
CA ASP A 139 9.91 -16.96 -0.91
C ASP A 139 8.78 -16.07 -1.44
N VAL A 140 8.84 -15.67 -2.72
CA VAL A 140 7.82 -14.84 -3.36
C VAL A 140 6.40 -15.41 -3.19
N PRO A 141 6.11 -16.70 -3.44
CA PRO A 141 4.74 -17.22 -3.31
C PRO A 141 4.14 -17.05 -1.91
N ARG A 142 4.96 -17.27 -0.86
CA ARG A 142 4.53 -17.08 0.55
C ARG A 142 4.19 -15.61 0.80
N LEU A 143 5.05 -14.71 0.33
CA LEU A 143 4.90 -13.27 0.51
C LEU A 143 3.75 -12.68 -0.31
N GLU A 144 3.47 -13.22 -1.49
CA GLU A 144 2.30 -12.89 -2.31
C GLU A 144 1.01 -13.28 -1.58
N GLN A 145 0.96 -14.47 -0.98
CA GLN A 145 -0.20 -14.91 -0.19
C GLN A 145 -0.43 -14.02 1.04
N LEU A 146 0.64 -13.67 1.76
CA LEU A 146 0.58 -12.76 2.90
C LEU A 146 0.08 -11.37 2.47
N ASN A 147 0.64 -10.81 1.40
CA ASN A 147 0.23 -9.51 0.88
C ASN A 147 -1.21 -9.51 0.34
N ALA A 148 -1.64 -10.59 -0.31
CA ALA A 148 -3.01 -10.74 -0.79
C ALA A 148 -4.02 -10.79 0.36
N SER A 149 -3.66 -11.42 1.49
CA SER A 149 -4.47 -11.40 2.71
C SER A 149 -4.60 -9.96 3.25
N HIS A 150 -3.50 -9.22 3.35
CA HIS A 150 -3.52 -7.82 3.76
C HIS A 150 -4.36 -6.95 2.82
N LEU A 151 -4.20 -7.10 1.51
CA LEU A 151 -4.98 -6.35 0.51
C LEU A 151 -6.46 -6.66 0.65
N ASN A 152 -6.86 -7.94 0.77
CA ASN A 152 -8.25 -8.33 0.95
C ASN A 152 -8.86 -7.72 2.22
N ALA A 153 -8.15 -7.75 3.36
CA ALA A 153 -8.62 -7.12 4.59
C ALA A 153 -8.83 -5.61 4.44
N ARG A 154 -7.92 -4.92 3.76
CA ARG A 154 -8.01 -3.47 3.47
C ARG A 154 -9.18 -3.15 2.54
N LEU A 155 -9.36 -3.94 1.48
CA LEU A 155 -10.50 -3.82 0.57
C LEU A 155 -11.83 -4.09 1.27
N ALA A 156 -11.90 -5.14 2.10
CA ALA A 156 -13.05 -5.49 2.92
C ALA A 156 -13.47 -4.32 3.81
N LYS A 157 -12.50 -3.67 4.47
CA LYS A 157 -12.73 -2.49 5.31
C LYS A 157 -13.29 -1.32 4.50
N VAL A 158 -12.62 -0.92 3.42
CA VAL A 158 -13.01 0.25 2.61
C VAL A 158 -14.34 0.03 1.89
N LEU A 159 -14.60 -1.17 1.37
CA LEU A 159 -15.85 -1.49 0.67
C LEU A 159 -16.99 -1.88 1.62
N LYS A 160 -16.71 -2.00 2.92
CA LYS A 160 -17.67 -2.48 3.95
C LYS A 160 -18.23 -3.86 3.58
N GLN A 161 -17.33 -4.78 3.24
CA GLN A 161 -17.62 -6.16 2.86
C GLN A 161 -16.73 -7.09 3.69
N PRO A 162 -17.15 -7.48 4.92
CA PRO A 162 -16.29 -8.22 5.85
C PRO A 162 -15.84 -9.59 5.33
N ASN A 163 -16.62 -10.20 4.44
CA ASN A 163 -16.33 -11.51 3.85
C ASN A 163 -15.70 -11.42 2.45
N LEU A 164 -15.13 -10.26 2.08
CA LEU A 164 -14.51 -10.08 0.78
C LEU A 164 -13.27 -10.98 0.65
N GLN A 165 -13.27 -11.83 -0.37
CA GLN A 165 -12.14 -12.65 -0.78
C GLN A 165 -11.99 -12.55 -2.29
N ALA A 166 -11.20 -11.59 -2.74
CA ALA A 166 -10.84 -11.42 -4.13
C ALA A 166 -9.61 -12.28 -4.46
N GLU A 167 -9.61 -12.89 -5.65
CA GLU A 167 -8.37 -13.39 -6.26
C GLU A 167 -7.37 -12.23 -6.40
N SER A 168 -6.06 -12.55 -6.37
CA SER A 168 -5.00 -11.53 -6.35
C SER A 168 -5.16 -10.46 -7.45
N LYS A 169 -5.28 -10.88 -8.72
CA LYS A 169 -5.47 -9.97 -9.87
C LYS A 169 -6.68 -9.02 -9.71
N HIS A 170 -7.75 -9.52 -9.12
CA HIS A 170 -9.00 -8.79 -8.92
C HIS A 170 -8.86 -7.78 -7.78
N GLY A 171 -8.27 -8.21 -6.66
CA GLY A 171 -7.94 -7.33 -5.55
C GLY A 171 -7.02 -6.19 -5.97
N ILE A 172 -6.01 -6.45 -6.79
CA ILE A 172 -5.08 -5.44 -7.30
C ILE A 172 -5.81 -4.39 -8.15
N ALA A 173 -6.64 -4.82 -9.10
CA ALA A 173 -7.38 -3.91 -9.97
C ALA A 173 -8.34 -3.00 -9.18
N ILE A 174 -9.09 -3.56 -8.24
CA ILE A 174 -9.98 -2.80 -7.35
C ILE A 174 -9.17 -1.85 -6.47
N GLY A 175 -8.07 -2.32 -5.89
CA GLY A 175 -7.20 -1.52 -5.04
C GLY A 175 -6.68 -0.28 -5.75
N TRP A 176 -6.17 -0.42 -6.99
CA TRP A 176 -5.70 0.74 -7.76
C TRP A 176 -6.80 1.76 -8.03
N GLU A 177 -8.02 1.29 -8.28
CA GLU A 177 -9.15 2.20 -8.48
C GLU A 177 -9.53 2.94 -7.19
N LEU A 178 -9.52 2.28 -6.04
CA LEU A 178 -9.80 2.91 -4.74
C LEU A 178 -8.71 3.90 -4.34
N VAL A 179 -7.44 3.63 -4.63
CA VAL A 179 -6.34 4.59 -4.38
C VAL A 179 -6.50 5.87 -5.21
N LYS A 180 -6.96 5.74 -6.46
CA LYS A 180 -7.24 6.89 -7.34
C LYS A 180 -8.50 7.65 -6.91
N ASN A 181 -9.46 6.96 -6.30
CA ASN A 181 -10.78 7.48 -5.96
C ASN A 181 -11.09 7.34 -4.45
N PRO A 182 -10.37 8.06 -3.58
CA PRO A 182 -10.46 7.90 -2.12
C PRO A 182 -11.82 8.27 -1.51
N GLN A 183 -12.68 8.94 -2.25
CA GLN A 183 -14.06 9.23 -1.87
C GLN A 183 -14.95 7.98 -1.84
N ILE A 184 -14.54 6.88 -2.47
CA ILE A 184 -15.30 5.64 -2.49
C ILE A 184 -15.08 4.90 -1.16
N GLN A 185 -16.17 4.65 -0.42
CA GLN A 185 -16.14 4.06 0.93
C GLN A 185 -17.17 2.96 1.15
N SER A 186 -17.68 2.38 0.06
CA SER A 186 -18.59 1.25 0.12
C SER A 186 -18.63 0.56 -1.23
N LYS A 187 -19.06 -0.70 -1.22
CA LYS A 187 -19.36 -1.47 -2.42
C LYS A 187 -20.34 -0.75 -3.35
N THR A 188 -21.45 -0.23 -2.81
CA THR A 188 -22.45 0.54 -3.60
C THR A 188 -21.84 1.82 -4.18
N GLY A 189 -20.97 2.50 -3.43
CA GLY A 189 -20.24 3.67 -3.94
C GLY A 189 -19.31 3.30 -5.09
N PHE A 190 -18.62 2.16 -4.98
CA PHE A 190 -17.75 1.65 -6.03
C PHE A 190 -18.55 1.24 -7.28
N GLU A 191 -19.67 0.55 -7.10
CA GLU A 191 -20.59 0.20 -8.20
C GLU A 191 -21.09 1.45 -8.95
N LYS A 192 -21.52 2.49 -8.21
CA LYS A 192 -21.94 3.76 -8.80
C LYS A 192 -20.81 4.42 -9.60
N HIS A 193 -19.59 4.38 -9.08
CA HIS A 193 -18.39 4.87 -9.78
C HIS A 193 -18.16 4.10 -11.09
N LEU A 194 -18.19 2.77 -11.05
CA LEU A 194 -18.03 1.93 -12.25
C LEU A 194 -19.10 2.21 -13.31
N ASN A 195 -20.33 2.51 -12.90
CA ASN A 195 -21.41 2.86 -13.82
C ASN A 195 -21.24 4.24 -14.47
N GLY A 196 -20.46 5.13 -13.85
CA GLY A 196 -20.08 6.43 -14.43
C GLY A 196 -18.86 6.39 -15.36
N LEU A 197 -18.12 5.29 -15.41
CA LEU A 197 -16.96 5.13 -16.30
C LEU A 197 -17.39 4.87 -17.75
N ASN A 198 -16.56 5.29 -18.71
CA ASN A 198 -16.81 5.05 -20.13
C ASN A 198 -16.87 3.52 -20.42
N PRO A 199 -18.03 3.00 -20.86
CA PRO A 199 -18.24 1.56 -21.03
C PRO A 199 -17.49 0.95 -22.22
N HIS A 200 -16.98 1.78 -23.14
CA HIS A 200 -16.27 1.31 -24.32
C HIS A 200 -14.78 1.02 -24.06
N LEU A 201 -14.21 1.56 -22.98
CA LEU A 201 -12.82 1.28 -22.59
C LEU A 201 -12.69 -0.17 -22.10
N SER A 202 -11.68 -0.88 -22.60
CA SER A 202 -11.38 -2.26 -22.20
C SER A 202 -11.11 -2.37 -20.69
N SER A 203 -10.38 -1.41 -20.13
CA SER A 203 -10.10 -1.32 -18.69
C SER A 203 -11.37 -1.22 -17.86
N THR A 204 -12.37 -0.45 -18.30
CA THR A 204 -13.67 -0.36 -17.62
C THR A 204 -14.40 -1.71 -17.65
N LYS A 205 -14.39 -2.42 -18.79
CA LYS A 205 -15.04 -3.73 -18.91
C LYS A 205 -14.38 -4.77 -18.00
N GLU A 206 -13.07 -4.80 -17.97
CA GLU A 206 -12.28 -5.69 -17.11
C GLU A 206 -12.52 -5.40 -15.62
N LEU A 207 -12.56 -4.12 -15.24
CA LEU A 207 -12.83 -3.72 -13.86
C LEU A 207 -14.27 -4.04 -13.43
N LYS A 208 -15.26 -3.88 -14.32
CA LYS A 208 -16.64 -4.32 -14.07
C LYS A 208 -16.73 -5.83 -13.93
N SER A 209 -16.05 -6.60 -14.80
CA SER A 209 -15.99 -8.06 -14.68
C SER A 209 -15.36 -8.49 -13.36
N THR A 210 -14.24 -7.86 -12.99
CA THR A 210 -13.56 -8.05 -11.71
C THR A 210 -14.49 -7.78 -10.52
N PHE A 211 -15.24 -6.69 -10.55
CA PHE A 211 -16.18 -6.33 -9.49
C PHE A 211 -17.30 -7.37 -9.34
N LEU A 212 -17.85 -7.89 -10.44
CA LEU A 212 -18.88 -8.94 -10.41
C LEU A 212 -18.38 -10.26 -9.81
N GLN A 213 -17.08 -10.54 -9.88
CA GLN A 213 -16.51 -11.74 -9.27
C GLN A 213 -16.43 -11.67 -7.73
N LEU A 214 -16.36 -10.45 -7.17
CA LEU A 214 -16.45 -10.27 -5.71
C LEU A 214 -17.75 -10.84 -5.14
N ASP A 215 -18.85 -10.71 -5.89
CA ASP A 215 -20.17 -11.17 -5.47
C ASP A 215 -20.31 -12.69 -5.48
N ARG A 216 -19.63 -13.36 -6.42
CA ARG A 216 -19.65 -14.82 -6.54
C ARG A 216 -18.88 -15.49 -5.42
N GLY A 217 -17.72 -14.96 -5.05
CA GLY A 217 -16.92 -15.46 -3.91
C GLY A 217 -17.64 -15.36 -2.56
N THR A 218 -18.53 -14.38 -2.37
CA THR A 218 -19.40 -14.30 -1.18
C THR A 218 -20.54 -15.32 -1.18
N ARG A 219 -21.03 -15.75 -2.34
CA ARG A 219 -22.19 -16.66 -2.45
C ARG A 219 -21.83 -18.14 -2.34
N GLU A 220 -20.63 -18.53 -2.77
CA GLU A 220 -20.17 -19.93 -2.70
C GLU A 220 -19.86 -20.44 -1.27
N LYS A 221 -20.03 -19.60 -0.24
CA LYS A 221 -19.81 -19.95 1.18
C LYS A 221 -21.03 -19.80 2.09
N GLU A 222 -22.23 -19.56 1.55
CA GLU A 222 -23.43 -19.86 2.33
C GLU A 222 -23.55 -21.39 2.42
N PRO A 223 -23.63 -21.99 3.63
CA PRO A 223 -23.75 -23.43 3.72
C PRO A 223 -25.04 -23.85 3.01
N GLU A 224 -24.93 -24.82 2.10
CA GLU A 224 -26.08 -25.63 1.69
C GLU A 224 -26.76 -26.08 2.99
N ARG A 225 -27.91 -25.46 3.30
CA ARG A 225 -28.77 -25.98 4.36
C ARG A 225 -29.18 -27.37 3.91
N GLU A 226 -28.63 -28.37 4.58
CA GLU A 226 -29.06 -29.76 4.51
C GLU A 226 -30.59 -29.80 4.46
N ARG A 227 -31.12 -30.36 3.37
CA ARG A 227 -32.52 -30.73 3.22
C ARG A 227 -32.65 -32.23 3.36
#